data_AF-A0A925N7S8-F1
#
_entry.id   AF-A0A925N7S8-F1
#
_cell.length_a   1.000
_cell.length_b   1.000
_cell.length_c   1.000
_cell.angle_alpha   90.00
_cell.angle_beta   90.00
_cell.angle_gamma   90.00
#
_symmetry.space_group_name_H-M   'P 1'
#
loop_
_entity.id
_entity.type
_entity.pdbx_description
1 polymer ?
#
loop_
_entity_poly.entity_id
_entity_poly.type
_entity_poly.pdbx_seq_one_letter_code
_entity_poly.pdbx_strand_id
1 'polypeptide(L)'
;RVAAGASPLQSPVPASMPPFRLQAATLQPLAGFSIDARVLSREDYGMGREAELSPTDLALGWQRMRDEAVLSRLDISQSSRWYHYRWQGDPPLPPQDIAHSSANMHMIPSDQATAAALHKVRAGDHVRIDGWLVEAVAPDGWRWRSSLTREDVGGGACEVVYVCSITTM
;
A
#
# COMPACT_ATOMS: atom_id res chain seq x y z
N ARG A 1 -9.63 -2.66 13.29
CA ARG A 1 -10.00 -2.93 11.88
C ARG A 1 -10.79 -1.73 11.36
N VAL A 2 -10.53 -1.28 10.14
CA VAL A 2 -11.18 -0.10 9.54
C VAL A 2 -12.64 -0.36 9.15
N ALA A 3 -13.48 0.66 9.10
CA ALA A 3 -14.83 0.56 8.52
C ALA A 3 -14.75 0.45 6.98
N ALA A 4 -15.79 -0.11 6.34
CA ALA A 4 -15.81 -0.23 4.88
C ALA A 4 -15.74 1.16 4.21
N GLY A 5 -14.78 1.34 3.30
CA GLY A 5 -14.58 2.57 2.51
C GLY A 5 -14.12 3.80 3.29
N ALA A 6 -13.87 3.67 4.59
CA ALA A 6 -13.27 4.73 5.38
C ALA A 6 -11.77 4.90 5.03
N SER A 7 -11.19 6.01 5.46
CA SER A 7 -9.75 6.23 5.36
C SER A 7 -8.97 5.12 6.07
N PRO A 8 -7.75 4.78 5.60
CA PRO A 8 -6.90 3.78 6.25
C PRO A 8 -6.75 4.09 7.75
N LEU A 9 -6.93 3.07 8.57
CA LEU A 9 -6.82 3.18 10.01
C LEU A 9 -5.37 2.90 10.42
N GLN A 10 -4.78 3.84 11.16
CA GLN A 10 -3.54 3.62 11.90
C GLN A 10 -3.81 3.48 13.40
N SER A 11 -3.06 2.62 14.08
CA SER A 11 -3.11 2.50 15.55
C SER A 11 -1.71 2.51 16.17
N PRO A 12 -1.56 2.95 17.43
CA PRO A 12 -0.27 2.88 18.12
C PRO A 12 0.28 1.45 18.16
N VAL A 13 1.61 1.34 18.14
CA VAL A 13 2.31 0.06 18.30
C VAL A 13 2.33 -0.31 19.79
N PRO A 14 1.86 -1.51 20.18
CA PRO A 14 1.99 -1.98 21.55
C PRO A 14 3.46 -2.05 21.97
N ALA A 15 3.79 -1.63 23.20
CA ALA A 15 5.17 -1.59 23.69
C ALA A 15 5.88 -2.97 23.67
N SER A 16 5.12 -4.06 23.72
CA SER A 16 5.62 -5.43 23.68
C SER A 16 5.78 -5.99 22.26
N MET A 17 5.44 -5.23 21.22
CA MET A 17 5.46 -5.71 19.84
C MET A 17 6.92 -5.89 19.36
N PRO A 18 7.38 -7.12 19.08
CA PRO A 18 8.74 -7.35 18.61
C PRO A 18 8.88 -6.94 17.14
N PRO A 19 10.10 -6.65 16.68
CA PRO A 19 10.36 -6.50 15.25
C PRO A 19 10.19 -7.85 14.52
N PHE A 20 9.81 -7.80 13.24
CA PHE A 20 9.74 -8.97 12.37
C PHE A 20 11.12 -9.21 11.76
N ARG A 21 11.64 -10.44 11.84
CA ARG A 21 12.95 -10.78 11.29
C ARG A 21 12.78 -11.54 9.99
N LEU A 22 13.16 -10.91 8.88
CA LEU A 22 13.25 -11.53 7.56
C LEU A 22 14.71 -11.78 7.22
N GLN A 23 14.97 -12.62 6.22
CA GLN A 23 16.33 -12.90 5.75
C GLN A 23 17.04 -11.62 5.25
N ALA A 24 16.32 -10.75 4.53
CA ALA A 24 16.88 -9.55 3.93
C ALA A 24 16.94 -8.33 4.88
N ALA A 25 16.05 -8.25 5.89
CA ALA A 25 15.96 -7.10 6.79
C ALA A 25 15.24 -7.43 8.11
N THR A 26 15.47 -6.60 9.13
CA THR A 26 14.62 -6.52 10.32
C THR A 26 13.57 -5.42 10.12
N LEU A 27 12.30 -5.73 10.28
CA LEU A 27 11.20 -4.79 10.14
C LEU A 27 10.74 -4.29 11.52
N GLN A 28 10.84 -2.99 11.74
CA GLN A 28 10.35 -2.32 12.94
C GLN A 28 8.90 -1.86 12.70
N PRO A 29 7.91 -2.30 13.49
CA PRO A 29 6.55 -1.77 13.39
C PRO A 29 6.52 -0.30 13.82
N LEU A 30 5.87 0.53 13.01
CA LEU A 30 5.69 1.97 13.23
C LEU A 30 4.25 2.32 13.59
N ALA A 31 3.28 1.61 13.01
CA ALA A 31 1.85 1.71 13.33
C ALA A 31 1.13 0.42 12.92
N GLY A 32 0.08 0.04 13.65
CA GLY A 32 -0.89 -0.92 13.13
C GLY A 32 -1.62 -0.33 11.94
N PHE A 33 -1.97 -1.14 10.94
CA PHE A 33 -2.54 -0.67 9.67
C PHE A 33 -3.74 -1.53 9.24
N SER A 34 -4.80 -0.88 8.78
CA SER A 34 -5.99 -1.55 8.23
C SER A 34 -6.61 -0.69 7.14
N ILE A 35 -6.86 -1.26 5.96
CA ILE A 35 -7.44 -0.56 4.81
C ILE A 35 -8.50 -1.40 4.09
N ASP A 36 -9.57 -0.73 3.67
CA ASP A 36 -10.63 -1.26 2.80
C ASP A 36 -10.63 -0.45 1.50
N ALA A 37 -10.10 -1.04 0.43
CA ALA A 37 -9.77 -0.31 -0.79
C ALA A 37 -10.21 -1.04 -2.06
N ARG A 38 -10.25 -0.29 -3.17
CA ARG A 38 -10.26 -0.83 -4.53
C ARG A 38 -8.83 -0.79 -5.07
N VAL A 39 -8.41 -1.86 -5.73
CA VAL A 39 -7.12 -1.94 -6.41
C VAL A 39 -7.22 -1.17 -7.72
N LEU A 40 -6.50 -0.07 -7.82
CA LEU A 40 -6.50 0.80 -9.00
C LEU A 40 -5.54 0.28 -10.07
N SER A 41 -4.39 -0.22 -9.62
CA SER A 41 -3.36 -0.84 -10.44
C SER A 41 -2.53 -1.78 -9.57
N ARG A 42 -1.83 -2.71 -10.21
CA ARG A 42 -0.83 -3.57 -9.60
C ARG A 42 0.43 -3.58 -10.45
N GLU A 43 1.58 -3.61 -9.80
CA GLU A 43 2.87 -3.87 -10.45
C GLU A 43 3.68 -4.89 -9.62
N ASP A 44 4.35 -5.82 -10.30
CA ASP A 44 5.17 -6.85 -9.68
C ASP A 44 6.65 -6.60 -9.96
N TYR A 45 7.48 -6.79 -8.94
CA TYR A 45 8.92 -6.55 -9.01
C TYR A 45 9.67 -7.84 -8.70
N GLY A 46 10.51 -8.28 -9.64
CA GLY A 46 11.39 -9.45 -9.46
C GLY A 46 12.86 -9.11 -9.25
N MET A 47 13.22 -7.83 -9.32
CA MET A 47 14.61 -7.37 -9.24
C MET A 47 14.72 -6.13 -8.34
N GLY A 48 15.90 -5.97 -7.75
CA GLY A 48 16.20 -4.88 -6.84
C GLY A 48 15.95 -5.25 -5.38
N ARG A 49 16.59 -4.53 -4.49
CA ARG A 49 16.60 -4.82 -3.05
C ARG A 49 15.21 -4.76 -2.44
N GLU A 50 14.45 -3.74 -2.83
CA GLU A 50 13.06 -3.56 -2.40
C GLU A 50 12.19 -4.75 -2.82
N ALA A 51 12.51 -5.44 -3.92
CA ALA A 51 11.74 -6.58 -4.42
C ALA A 51 11.89 -7.83 -3.56
N GLU A 52 13.02 -7.98 -2.86
CA GLU A 52 13.22 -9.05 -1.88
C GLU A 52 12.26 -8.93 -0.68
N LEU A 53 11.77 -7.72 -0.41
CA LEU A 53 10.80 -7.44 0.66
C LEU A 53 9.38 -7.28 0.12
N SER A 54 9.19 -6.40 -0.86
CA SER A 54 7.92 -6.07 -1.50
C SER A 54 7.93 -6.52 -2.97
N PRO A 55 7.54 -7.78 -3.24
CA PRO A 55 7.46 -8.31 -4.60
C PRO A 55 6.26 -7.75 -5.37
N THR A 56 5.26 -7.15 -4.70
CA THR A 56 4.05 -6.59 -5.31
C THR A 56 3.76 -5.23 -4.70
N ASP A 57 3.56 -4.23 -5.56
CA ASP A 57 3.06 -2.92 -5.15
C ASP A 57 1.62 -2.75 -5.65
N LEU A 58 0.76 -2.18 -4.81
CA LEU A 58 -0.64 -1.93 -5.15
C LEU A 58 -0.90 -0.42 -5.13
N ALA A 59 -1.43 0.11 -6.22
CA ALA A 59 -2.11 1.40 -6.20
C ALA A 59 -3.52 1.17 -5.64
N LEU A 60 -3.82 1.75 -4.48
CA LEU A 60 -5.06 1.55 -3.74
C LEU A 60 -5.86 2.85 -3.67
N GLY A 61 -7.16 2.74 -3.89
CA GLY A 61 -8.12 3.83 -3.72
C GLY A 61 -9.15 3.51 -2.63
N TRP A 62 -9.43 4.47 -1.76
CA TRP A 62 -10.48 4.40 -0.73
C TRP A 62 -11.46 5.57 -0.92
N GLN A 63 -12.53 5.63 -0.12
CA GLN A 63 -13.59 6.65 -0.27
C GLN A 63 -14.03 6.79 -1.74
N ARG A 64 -14.02 8.01 -2.30
CA ARG A 64 -14.46 8.30 -3.68
C ARG A 64 -13.57 7.69 -4.76
N MET A 65 -12.32 7.34 -4.44
CA MET A 65 -11.43 6.62 -5.34
C MET A 65 -11.75 5.12 -5.43
N ARG A 66 -12.90 4.69 -4.89
CA ARG A 66 -13.46 3.36 -5.14
C ARG A 66 -14.57 3.35 -6.19
N ASP A 67 -15.10 4.52 -6.54
CA ASP A 67 -16.25 4.63 -7.43
C ASP A 67 -15.85 4.48 -8.89
N GLU A 68 -16.47 3.52 -9.59
CA GLU A 68 -16.22 3.27 -11.01
C GLU A 68 -16.48 4.50 -11.88
N ALA A 69 -17.46 5.34 -11.51
CA ALA A 69 -17.75 6.60 -12.21
C ALA A 69 -16.61 7.64 -12.12
N VAL A 70 -15.80 7.56 -11.06
CA VAL A 70 -14.57 8.36 -10.93
C VAL A 70 -13.43 7.70 -11.71
N LEU A 71 -13.22 6.40 -11.47
CA LEU A 71 -12.07 5.67 -12.01
C LEU A 71 -12.11 5.55 -13.54
N SER A 72 -13.28 5.39 -14.14
CA SER A 72 -13.45 5.36 -15.61
C SER A 72 -13.05 6.65 -16.33
N ARG A 73 -12.86 7.75 -15.59
CA ARG A 73 -12.38 9.04 -16.09
C ARG A 73 -10.89 9.29 -15.80
N LEU A 74 -10.21 8.34 -15.16
CA LEU A 74 -8.79 8.40 -14.84
C LEU A 74 -8.03 7.36 -15.67
N ASP A 75 -6.89 7.78 -16.20
CA ASP A 75 -5.87 6.85 -16.70
C ASP A 75 -4.84 6.68 -15.59
N ILE A 76 -4.72 5.45 -15.08
CA ILE A 76 -3.89 5.07 -13.93
C ILE A 76 -2.85 4.06 -14.39
N SER A 77 -1.60 4.28 -14.01
CA SER A 77 -0.48 3.37 -14.30
C SER A 77 0.47 3.28 -13.11
N GLN A 78 1.28 2.23 -13.05
CA GLN A 78 2.38 2.10 -12.11
C GLN A 78 3.70 1.89 -12.84
N SER A 79 4.77 2.46 -12.31
CA SER A 79 6.14 2.21 -12.76
C SER A 79 7.14 2.65 -11.69
N SER A 80 8.33 2.04 -11.67
CA SER A 80 9.43 2.45 -10.77
C SER A 80 9.05 2.55 -9.28
N ARG A 81 8.08 1.74 -8.83
CA ARG A 81 7.49 1.74 -7.48
C ARG A 81 6.68 2.99 -7.14
N TRP A 82 6.09 3.61 -8.15
CA TRP A 82 5.15 4.74 -8.06
C TRP A 82 3.89 4.42 -8.84
N TYR A 83 2.81 5.13 -8.53
CA TYR A 83 1.65 5.20 -9.39
C TYR A 83 1.46 6.62 -9.94
N HIS A 84 0.85 6.71 -11.12
CA HIS A 84 0.54 7.95 -11.81
C HIS A 84 -0.92 7.92 -12.21
N TYR A 85 -1.57 9.08 -12.12
CA TYR A 85 -2.91 9.27 -12.63
C TYR A 85 -2.99 10.55 -13.47
N ARG A 86 -3.83 10.51 -14.51
CA ARG A 86 -4.16 11.66 -15.36
C ARG A 86 -5.61 11.60 -15.79
N TRP A 87 -6.16 12.72 -16.24
CA TRP A 87 -7.52 12.82 -16.78
C TRP A 87 -7.52 13.69 -18.04
N GLN A 88 -8.62 13.62 -18.79
CA GLN A 88 -8.87 14.51 -19.93
C GLN A 88 -9.99 15.50 -19.58
N GLY A 89 -9.81 16.76 -19.96
CA GLY A 89 -10.74 17.84 -19.63
C GLY A 89 -10.78 18.14 -18.13
N ASP A 90 -11.99 18.24 -17.57
CA ASP A 90 -12.17 18.51 -16.15
C ASP A 90 -11.89 17.26 -15.30
N PRO A 91 -11.26 17.42 -14.12
CA PRO A 91 -10.99 16.29 -13.25
C PRO A 91 -12.30 15.68 -12.70
N PRO A 92 -12.38 14.36 -12.53
CA PRO A 92 -13.58 13.71 -11.98
C PRO A 92 -13.80 14.02 -10.48
N LEU A 93 -12.75 14.45 -9.80
CA LEU A 93 -12.71 14.89 -8.40
C LEU A 93 -11.73 16.07 -8.28
N PRO A 94 -11.85 16.95 -7.27
CA PRO A 94 -10.76 17.85 -6.91
C PRO A 94 -9.43 17.07 -6.82
N PRO A 95 -8.33 17.52 -7.46
CA PRO A 95 -7.07 16.76 -7.47
C PRO A 95 -6.54 16.41 -6.08
N GLN A 96 -6.79 17.27 -5.09
CA GLN A 96 -6.46 17.02 -3.70
C GLN A 96 -7.24 15.85 -3.10
N ASP A 97 -8.52 15.70 -3.46
CA ASP A 97 -9.35 14.57 -3.00
C ASP A 97 -8.84 13.25 -3.60
N ILE A 98 -8.36 13.27 -4.85
CA ILE A 98 -7.72 12.10 -5.48
C ILE A 98 -6.47 11.71 -4.69
N ALA A 99 -5.58 12.69 -4.45
CA ALA A 99 -4.32 12.47 -3.74
C ALA A 99 -4.54 11.96 -2.30
N HIS A 100 -5.53 12.50 -1.57
CA HIS A 100 -5.83 12.08 -0.20
C HIS A 100 -6.65 10.77 -0.12
N SER A 101 -7.19 10.29 -1.25
CA SER A 101 -8.00 9.07 -1.32
C SER A 101 -7.33 7.94 -2.07
N SER A 102 -6.05 8.08 -2.46
CA SER A 102 -5.32 7.02 -3.15
C SER A 102 -3.81 7.10 -2.92
N ALA A 103 -3.17 5.93 -2.87
CA ALA A 103 -1.73 5.82 -2.67
C ALA A 103 -1.16 4.56 -3.33
N ASN A 104 0.12 4.61 -3.69
CA ASN A 104 0.90 3.43 -3.98
C ASN A 104 1.46 2.88 -2.67
N MET A 105 1.26 1.59 -2.42
CA MET A 105 1.73 0.93 -1.21
C MET A 105 2.55 -0.32 -1.56
N HIS A 106 3.63 -0.54 -0.81
CA HIS A 106 4.57 -1.64 -0.99
C HIS A 106 4.19 -2.80 -0.06
N MET A 107 3.82 -3.96 -0.62
CA MET A 107 3.29 -5.09 0.12
C MET A 107 4.39 -6.11 0.48
N ILE A 108 4.77 -6.15 1.75
CA ILE A 108 5.65 -7.18 2.31
C ILE A 108 4.79 -8.30 2.90
N PRO A 109 4.71 -9.50 2.28
CA PRO A 109 3.89 -10.59 2.81
C PRO A 109 4.44 -11.13 4.15
N SER A 110 3.55 -11.44 5.10
CA SER A 110 3.94 -12.04 6.38
C SER A 110 4.45 -13.47 6.27
N ASP A 111 3.96 -14.20 5.28
CA ASP A 111 4.18 -15.62 5.06
C ASP A 111 3.82 -16.01 3.61
N GLN A 112 4.03 -17.28 3.27
CA GLN A 112 3.77 -17.81 1.93
C GLN A 112 2.29 -17.78 1.54
N ALA A 113 1.37 -17.92 2.49
CA ALA A 113 -0.06 -17.89 2.20
C ALA A 113 -0.51 -16.46 1.84
N THR A 114 -0.03 -15.46 2.58
CA THR A 114 -0.23 -14.04 2.26
C THR A 114 0.41 -13.67 0.94
N ALA A 115 1.62 -14.17 0.64
CA ALA A 115 2.27 -13.95 -0.66
C ALA A 115 1.42 -14.53 -1.81
N ALA A 116 0.90 -15.75 -1.65
CA ALA A 116 0.02 -16.36 -2.64
C ALA A 116 -1.32 -15.63 -2.81
N ALA A 117 -1.85 -15.04 -1.73
CA ALA A 117 -3.06 -14.23 -1.78
C ALA A 117 -2.82 -12.90 -2.52
N LEU A 118 -1.73 -12.18 -2.19
CA LEU A 118 -1.29 -10.99 -2.93
C LEU A 118 -1.11 -11.27 -4.42
N HIS A 119 -0.48 -12.41 -4.75
CA HIS A 119 -0.25 -12.78 -6.15
C HIS A 119 -1.55 -13.00 -6.96
N LYS A 120 -2.68 -13.28 -6.29
CA LYS A 120 -3.99 -13.43 -6.94
C LYS A 120 -4.74 -12.12 -7.13
N VAL A 121 -4.39 -11.06 -6.40
CA VAL A 121 -5.03 -9.74 -6.51
C VAL A 121 -4.90 -9.18 -7.92
N ARG A 122 -5.96 -8.56 -8.42
CA ARG A 122 -6.03 -7.91 -9.74
C ARG A 122 -6.51 -6.47 -9.61
N ALA A 123 -6.22 -5.66 -10.63
CA ALA A 123 -6.84 -4.34 -10.75
C ALA A 123 -8.37 -4.49 -10.83
N GLY A 124 -9.09 -3.61 -10.14
CA GLY A 124 -10.54 -3.66 -9.96
C GLY A 124 -11.00 -4.42 -8.71
N ASP A 125 -10.16 -5.25 -8.10
CA ASP A 125 -10.53 -6.01 -6.90
C ASP A 125 -10.85 -5.07 -5.72
N HIS A 126 -11.85 -5.45 -4.92
CA HIS A 126 -12.03 -4.87 -3.59
C HIS A 126 -11.25 -5.71 -2.59
N VAL A 127 -10.36 -5.08 -1.84
CA VAL A 127 -9.48 -5.76 -0.90
C VAL A 127 -9.59 -5.18 0.50
N ARG A 128 -9.51 -6.08 1.49
CA ARG A 128 -9.20 -5.77 2.87
C ARG A 128 -7.77 -6.17 3.16
N ILE A 129 -6.96 -5.24 3.66
CA ILE A 129 -5.60 -5.50 4.10
C ILE A 129 -5.48 -5.12 5.57
N ASP A 130 -4.96 -6.03 6.39
CA ASP A 130 -4.65 -5.82 7.80
C ASP A 130 -3.16 -6.15 8.01
N GLY A 131 -2.43 -5.30 8.75
CA GLY A 131 -0.99 -5.44 8.90
C GLY A 131 -0.35 -4.32 9.72
N TRP A 132 0.89 -3.98 9.36
CA TRP A 132 1.69 -2.95 10.03
C TRP A 132 2.38 -2.05 9.02
N LEU A 133 2.40 -0.74 9.27
CA LEU A 133 3.37 0.15 8.65
C LEU A 133 4.73 -0.09 9.30
N VAL A 134 5.77 -0.27 8.50
CA VAL A 134 7.09 -0.70 9.00
C VAL A 134 8.25 0.17 8.50
N GLU A 135 9.36 0.13 9.24
CA GLU A 135 10.69 0.47 8.74
C GLU A 135 11.51 -0.80 8.56
N ALA A 136 11.96 -1.09 7.35
CA ALA A 136 12.95 -2.12 7.09
C ALA A 136 14.35 -1.59 7.35
N VAL A 137 15.15 -2.32 8.14
CA VAL A 137 16.58 -2.04 8.38
C VAL A 137 17.38 -3.28 8.03
N ALA A 138 18.25 -3.16 7.04
CA ALA A 138 19.13 -4.25 6.61
C ALA A 138 20.50 -4.22 7.32
N PRO A 139 21.24 -5.34 7.34
CA PRO A 139 22.51 -5.45 8.08
C PRO A 139 23.61 -4.47 7.65
N ASP A 140 23.58 -4.02 6.39
CA ASP A 140 24.52 -3.03 5.82
C ASP A 140 24.09 -1.58 6.05
N GLY A 141 23.02 -1.35 6.81
CA GLY A 141 22.52 -0.03 7.17
C GLY A 141 21.50 0.57 6.19
N TRP A 142 21.16 -0.13 5.10
CA TRP A 142 20.07 0.31 4.23
C TRP A 142 18.74 0.35 4.99
N ARG A 143 17.93 1.38 4.71
CA ARG A 143 16.64 1.61 5.35
C ARG A 143 15.55 1.89 4.33
N TRP A 144 14.37 1.36 4.58
CA TRP A 144 13.15 1.71 3.86
C TRP A 144 12.01 1.91 4.84
N ARG A 145 11.61 3.16 5.01
CA ARG A 145 10.66 3.58 6.03
C ARG A 145 9.32 3.92 5.39
N SER A 146 8.24 3.36 5.93
CA SER A 146 6.88 3.73 5.57
C SER A 146 6.60 5.21 5.86
N SER A 147 5.84 5.87 4.99
CA SER A 147 5.11 7.06 5.41
C SER A 147 4.12 6.73 6.52
N LEU A 148 3.90 7.69 7.42
CA LEU A 148 2.87 7.66 8.47
C LEU A 148 1.85 8.78 8.30
N THR A 149 2.08 9.72 7.38
CA THR A 149 1.16 10.83 7.12
C THR A 149 0.34 10.56 5.86
N ARG A 150 -0.78 11.27 5.69
CA ARG A 150 -1.73 11.10 4.59
C ARG A 150 -1.82 12.28 3.65
N GLU A 151 -1.17 13.39 3.99
CA GLU A 151 -1.10 14.56 3.12
C GLU A 151 0.21 14.65 2.32
N ASP A 152 1.12 13.68 2.49
CA ASP A 152 2.38 13.67 1.74
C ASP A 152 2.20 13.13 0.32
N VAL A 153 2.93 13.75 -0.60
CA VAL A 153 2.99 13.38 -2.01
C VAL A 153 4.44 13.35 -2.47
N GLY A 154 4.78 12.44 -3.38
CA GLY A 154 6.12 12.32 -3.95
C GLY A 154 7.09 11.45 -3.12
N GLY A 155 8.40 11.70 -3.29
CA GLY A 155 9.50 10.92 -2.72
C GLY A 155 9.35 10.63 -1.22
N GLY A 156 9.10 9.36 -0.83
CA GLY A 156 8.94 8.96 0.57
C GLY A 156 7.51 8.93 1.11
N ALA A 157 6.51 9.25 0.28
CA ALA A 157 5.09 9.26 0.67
C ALA A 157 4.39 7.89 0.62
N CYS A 158 5.08 6.85 0.16
CA CYS A 158 4.47 5.53 0.01
C CYS A 158 4.50 4.74 1.32
N GLU A 159 3.44 4.00 1.59
CA GLU A 159 3.37 3.08 2.71
C GLU A 159 4.23 1.84 2.42
N VAL A 160 5.00 1.41 3.42
CA VAL A 160 5.63 0.08 3.42
C VAL A 160 4.86 -0.78 4.41
N VAL A 161 4.10 -1.74 3.90
CA VAL A 161 3.11 -2.49 4.67
C VAL A 161 3.58 -3.93 4.85
N TYR A 162 3.83 -4.33 6.10
CA TYR A 162 3.92 -5.74 6.46
C TYR A 162 2.50 -6.31 6.55
N VAL A 163 2.10 -7.04 5.51
CA VAL A 163 0.75 -7.57 5.32
C VAL A 163 0.60 -8.85 6.13
N CYS A 164 -0.28 -8.84 7.13
CA CYS A 164 -0.60 -10.03 7.91
C CYS A 164 -1.81 -10.79 7.34
N SER A 165 -2.71 -10.08 6.66
CA SER A 165 -3.89 -10.67 6.01
C SER A 165 -4.31 -9.81 4.83
N ILE A 166 -4.72 -10.48 3.75
CA ILE A 166 -5.40 -9.85 2.63
C ILE A 166 -6.59 -10.72 2.19
N THR A 167 -7.73 -10.10 1.96
CA THR A 167 -8.93 -10.77 1.44
C THR A 167 -9.52 -9.97 0.29
N THR A 168 -9.74 -10.63 -0.84
CA THR A 168 -10.52 -10.08 -1.96
C THR A 168 -12.01 -10.33 -1.70
N MET A 169 -12.84 -9.30 -1.89
CA MET A 169 -14.29 -9.32 -1.71
C MET A 169 -15.04 -9.27 -3.03
#